data_AF-A0A964XSA1-F1
#
_entry.id   AF-A0A964XSA1-F1
#
_cell.length_a   1.000
_cell.length_b   1.000
_cell.length_c   1.000
_cell.angle_alpha   90.00
_cell.angle_beta   90.00
_cell.angle_gamma   90.00
#
_symmetry.space_group_name_H-M   'P 1'
#
loop_
_entity.id
_entity.type
_entity.pdbx_description
1 polymer ?
#
loop_
_entity_poly.entity_id
_entity_poly.type
_entity_poly.pdbx_seq_one_letter_code
_entity_poly.pdbx_strand_id
1 'polypeptide(L)' 'MPVIYLRHERHGTKVACSWHEARDDMEWGWEEYNPNDPEGMETPVSSEVGTPENSGNALRATKRRRKE' A
#
# COMPACT_ATOMS: atom_id res chain seq x y z
N MET A 1 13.28 -14.72 -4.29
CA MET A 1 12.36 -13.56 -4.34
C MET A 1 11.79 -13.41 -2.95
N PRO A 2 11.93 -12.23 -2.30
CA PRO A 2 11.35 -12.02 -0.98
C PRO A 2 9.82 -11.94 -1.08
N VAL A 3 9.13 -12.50 -0.09
CA VAL A 3 7.67 -12.43 0.05
C VAL A 3 7.42 -11.70 1.35
N ILE A 4 6.97 -10.45 1.26
CA ILE A 4 6.77 -9.57 2.41
C ILE A 4 5.28 -9.34 2.55
N TYR A 5 4.71 -9.74 3.66
CA TYR A 5 3.28 -9.62 3.92
C TYR A 5 3.01 -8.31 4.64
N LEU A 6 2.07 -7.53 4.13
CA LEU A 6 1.76 -6.21 4.65
C LEU A 6 0.26 -6.07 4.95
N ARG A 7 -0.10 -5.37 6.02
CA ARG A 7 -1.48 -5.07 6.44
C ARG A 7 -1.72 -3.57 6.49
N HIS A 8 -2.93 -3.13 6.17
CA HIS A 8 -3.34 -1.74 6.28
C HIS A 8 -4.80 -1.69 6.75
N GLU A 9 -5.07 -0.92 7.79
CA GLU A 9 -6.36 -0.90 8.50
C GLU A 9 -7.57 -0.67 7.59
N ARG A 10 -7.42 0.16 6.57
CA ARG A 10 -8.52 0.49 5.63
C ARG A 10 -8.58 -0.39 4.37
N HIS A 11 -7.51 -1.12 4.05
CA HIS A 11 -7.36 -1.78 2.74
C HIS A 11 -7.19 -3.30 2.84
N GLY A 12 -6.98 -3.85 4.04
CA GLY A 12 -6.79 -5.27 4.26
C GLY A 12 -5.32 -5.66 4.19
N THR A 13 -5.02 -6.80 3.56
CA THR A 13 -3.66 -7.33 3.45
C THR A 13 -3.18 -7.36 2.00
N LYS A 14 -1.86 -7.23 1.79
CA LYS A 14 -1.19 -7.39 0.50
C LYS A 14 0.12 -8.14 0.67
N VAL A 15 0.74 -8.48 -0.45
CA VAL A 15 2.07 -9.11 -0.50
C VAL A 15 2.96 -8.34 -1.45
N ALA A 16 4.07 -7.82 -0.95
CA ALA A 16 5.13 -7.20 -1.74
C ALA A 16 6.15 -8.26 -2.19
N CYS A 17 6.62 -8.12 -3.44
CA CYS A 17 7.60 -9.03 -4.04
C CYS A 17 9.04 -8.51 -3.92
N SER A 18 9.22 -7.31 -3.38
CA SER A 18 10.52 -6.67 -3.20
C SER A 18 10.55 -5.77 -1.96
N TRP A 19 11.74 -5.59 -1.37
CA TRP A 19 11.95 -4.67 -0.26
C TRP A 19 11.70 -3.19 -0.62
N HIS A 20 11.93 -2.81 -1.89
CA HIS A 20 11.67 -1.45 -2.34
C HIS A 20 10.16 -1.16 -2.33
N GLU A 21 9.36 -2.05 -2.90
CA GLU A 21 7.89 -1.98 -2.87
C GLU A 21 7.36 -1.97 -1.44
N ALA A 22 7.87 -2.86 -0.58
CA ALA A 22 7.44 -2.92 0.81
C ALA A 22 7.72 -1.62 1.57
N ARG A 23 8.87 -0.97 1.32
CA ARG A 23 9.22 0.30 1.95
C ARG A 23 8.30 1.43 1.51
N ASP A 24 8.02 1.54 0.20
CA ASP A 24 7.06 2.51 -0.30
C ASP A 24 5.67 2.26 0.31
N ASP A 25 5.21 1.02 0.36
CA ASP A 25 3.94 0.66 1.00
C ASP A 25 3.92 1.05 2.49
N MET A 26 5.02 0.87 3.22
CA MET A 26 5.14 1.33 4.61
C MET A 26 5.01 2.83 4.77
N GLU A 27 5.55 3.61 3.83
CA GLU A 27 5.35 5.06 3.80
C GLU A 27 3.87 5.44 3.55
N TRP A 28 3.10 4.56 2.89
CA TRP A 28 1.64 4.68 2.73
C TRP A 28 0.81 4.05 3.86
N GLY A 29 1.44 3.72 4.98
CA GLY A 29 0.77 3.20 6.18
C GLY A 29 0.51 1.70 6.16
N TRP A 30 1.19 0.94 5.31
CA TRP A 30 1.16 -0.52 5.37
C TRP A 30 2.17 -1.03 6.40
N GLU A 31 1.77 -1.94 7.27
CA GLU A 31 2.64 -2.54 8.28
C GLU A 31 3.03 -3.95 7.87
N GLU A 32 4.29 -4.33 8.08
CA GLU A 32 4.69 -5.73 7.93
C GLU A 32 4.02 -6.60 9.00
N TYR A 33 3.45 -7.72 8.57
CA TYR A 33 2.88 -8.71 9.48
C TYR A 33 3.31 -10.10 9.04
N ASN A 34 3.41 -11.04 9.98
CA ASN A 34 3.72 -12.43 9.65
C ASN A 34 2.45 -13.28 9.72
N PRO A 35 1.93 -13.81 8.60
CA PRO A 35 0.71 -14.63 8.62
C PRO A 35 0.89 -15.98 9.32
N ASN A 36 2.13 -16.44 9.51
CA ASN A 36 2.43 -17.70 10.19
C ASN A 36 2.66 -17.52 11.70
N ASP A 37 2.64 -16.27 12.18
CA ASP A 37 2.76 -15.96 13.59
C ASP A 37 1.36 -15.64 14.15
N PRO A 38 0.76 -16.56 14.94
CA PRO A 38 -0.58 -16.35 15.49
C PRO A 38 -0.62 -15.27 16.59
N GLU A 39 0.53 -14.71 16.99
CA GLU A 39 0.63 -13.70 18.06
C GLU A 39 0.45 -12.25 17.53
N GLY A 40 0.55 -12.04 16.20
CA GLY A 40 0.47 -10.70 15.58
C GLY A 40 -0.93 -10.10 15.39
N MET A 41 -1.98 -10.71 15.93
CA MET A 41 -3.37 -10.26 15.75
C MET A 41 -3.84 -9.22 16.78
N GLU A 42 -2.97 -8.81 17.70
CA GLU A 42 -3.31 -7.92 18.80
C GLU A 42 -2.55 -6.58 18.66
N THR A 43 -3.30 -5.48 18.82
CA THR A 43 -2.91 -4.06 18.92
C THR A 43 -2.91 -3.20 17.63
N PRO A 44 -3.98 -2.43 17.38
CA PRO A 44 -3.91 -1.24 16.53
C PRO A 44 -3.16 -0.15 17.30
N VAL A 45 -1.92 0.14 16.92
CA VAL A 45 -1.22 1.34 17.40
C VAL A 45 -1.77 2.52 16.59
N SER A 46 -2.91 3.02 17.06
CA SER A 46 -3.44 4.32 16.69
C SER A 46 -2.45 5.39 17.13
N SER A 47 -1.62 5.89 16.21
CA SER A 47 -0.95 7.18 16.34
C SER A 47 -1.26 8.05 15.12
N GLU A 48 -2.10 9.03 15.40
CA GLU A 48 -2.60 10.14 14.60
C GLU A 48 -1.60 10.89 13.69
N VAL A 49 -2.19 11.41 12.60
CA VAL A 49 -1.81 12.61 11.83
C VAL A 49 -0.64 12.51 10.83
N GLY A 50 -1.01 12.61 9.55
CA GLY A 50 -0.10 12.94 8.46
C GLY A 50 -0.63 12.65 7.06
N THR A 51 -1.75 13.25 6.66
CA THR A 51 -1.98 13.41 5.20
C THR A 51 -0.90 14.32 4.64
N PRO A 52 -0.23 13.91 3.56
CA PRO A 52 -0.34 14.75 2.38
C PRO A 52 -0.93 13.94 1.23
N GLU A 53 -2.06 14.42 0.75
CA GLU A 53 -2.51 14.20 -0.62
C GLU A 53 -1.35 14.51 -1.57
N ASN A 54 -0.68 13.49 -2.12
CA ASN A 54 0.23 13.69 -3.24
C ASN A 54 -0.33 13.04 -4.50
N SER A 55 -1.18 13.85 -5.15
CA SER A 55 -1.45 13.89 -6.59
C SER A 55 -0.50 13.06 -7.46
N GLY A 56 -0.92 11.86 -7.86
CA GLY A 56 -0.02 10.95 -8.58
C GLY A 56 -0.65 10.03 -9.62
N ASN A 57 -1.85 10.29 -10.17
CA ASN A 57 -2.28 9.50 -11.33
C ASN A 57 -3.26 10.22 -12.27
N ALA A 58 -2.79 11.30 -12.91
CA ALA A 58 -3.50 11.87 -14.05
C ALA A 58 -3.18 11.04 -15.32
N LEU A 59 -3.98 10.00 -15.59
CA LEU A 59 -4.01 9.34 -16.89
C LEU A 59 -4.60 10.31 -17.93
N ARG A 60 -3.73 11.14 -18.53
CA ARG A 60 -4.11 12.02 -19.65
C ARG A 60 -4.61 11.20 -20.83
N ALA A 61 -5.93 11.05 -20.94
CA ALA A 61 -6.57 10.42 -22.08
C ALA A 61 -6.36 11.29 -23.33
N THR A 62 -5.53 10.84 -24.26
CA THR A 62 -5.44 11.46 -25.59
C THR A 62 -6.70 11.09 -26.37
N LYS A 63 -7.57 12.07 -26.60
CA LYS A 63 -8.82 11.92 -27.35
C LYS A 63 -8.49 11.52 -28.79
N ARG A 64 -8.66 10.23 -29.12
CA ARG A 64 -8.52 9.73 -30.49
C ARG A 64 -9.61 10.38 -31.35
N ARG A 65 -9.18 11.25 -32.28
CA ARG A 65 -10.04 12.00 -33.20
C ARG A 65 -10.64 11.00 -34.20
N ARG A 66 -11.94 10.73 -34.15
CA ARG A 66 -12.63 10.04 -35.26
C ARG A 66 -12.56 10.96 -36.47
N LYS A 67 -12.05 10.43 -37.58
CA LYS A 67 -12.18 11.04 -38.89
C LYS A 67 -13.51 10.55 -39.46
N GLU A 68 -14.30 11.52 -39.92
CA GLU A 68 -15.56 11.36 -40.66
C GLU A 68 -15.36 10.47 -41.90
#